data_AF-A0A1F9M6R8-F1
#
_entry.id   AF-A0A1F9M6R8-F1
#
_cell.length_a   1.000
_cell.length_b   1.000
_cell.length_c   1.000
_cell.angle_alpha   90.00
_cell.angle_beta   90.00
_cell.angle_gamma   90.00
#
_symmetry.space_group_name_H-M   'P 1'
#
loop_
_entity.id
_entity.type
_entity.pdbx_description
1 polymer ?
#
loop_
_entity_poly.entity_id
_entity_poly.type
_entity_poly.pdbx_seq_one_letter_code
_entity_poly.pdbx_strand_id
1 'polypeptide(L)' 'MKKAANTPENPEFAAVDSALKRAAKVAHTLARKTKTPCYIWKDGKIVNVAERRAEPDTRQE' A
#
# COMPACT_ATOMS: atom_id res chain seq x y z
N MET A 1 -5.92 -6.47 -19.46
CA MET A 1 -4.64 -6.97 -18.90
C MET A 1 -4.94 -8.12 -17.96
N LYS A 2 -4.54 -9.35 -18.29
CA LYS A 2 -4.79 -10.53 -17.44
C LYS A 2 -3.78 -10.50 -16.28
N LYS A 3 -4.25 -10.34 -15.04
CA LYS A 3 -3.41 -10.62 -13.86
C LYS A 3 -3.17 -12.12 -13.86
N ALA A 4 -1.95 -12.56 -14.16
CA ALA A 4 -1.55 -13.92 -13.88
C ALA A 4 -1.71 -14.12 -12.37
N ALA A 5 -2.63 -15.00 -11.98
CA ALA A 5 -2.64 -15.51 -10.62
C ALA A 5 -1.32 -16.27 -10.48
N ASN A 6 -0.34 -15.63 -9.84
CA ASN A 6 0.90 -16.29 -9.47
C ASN A 6 0.55 -17.22 -8.30
N THR A 7 -0.05 -18.36 -8.64
CA THR A 7 -0.33 -19.42 -7.67
C THR A 7 1.03 -19.89 -7.19
N PRO A 8 1.35 -19.74 -5.91
CA PRO A 8 2.65 -20.15 -5.41
C PRO A 8 2.83 -21.65 -5.65
N GLU A 9 3.97 -22.02 -6.21
CA GLU A 9 4.33 -23.42 -6.51
C GLU A 9 4.38 -24.28 -5.24
N ASN A 10 4.50 -23.64 -4.08
CA ASN A 10 4.55 -24.28 -2.77
C ASN A 10 3.29 -23.92 -1.94
N PRO A 11 2.52 -24.91 -1.46
CA PRO A 11 1.28 -24.69 -0.70
C PRO A 11 1.49 -23.86 0.57
N GLU A 12 2.67 -23.92 1.19
CA GLU A 12 2.99 -23.11 2.37
C GLU A 12 2.96 -21.59 2.08
N PHE A 13 3.21 -21.20 0.82
CA PHE A 13 3.16 -19.80 0.40
C PHE A 13 1.79 -19.35 -0.10
N ALA A 14 0.78 -20.23 -0.12
CA ALA A 14 -0.58 -19.91 -0.58
C ALA A 14 -1.20 -18.70 0.16
N ALA A 15 -0.82 -18.50 1.43
CA ALA A 15 -1.34 -17.42 2.26
C ALA A 15 -0.46 -16.15 2.28
N VAL A 16 0.70 -16.13 1.62
CA VAL A 16 1.68 -15.04 1.73
C VAL A 16 1.10 -13.71 1.27
N ASP A 17 0.44 -13.69 0.11
CA ASP A 17 -0.19 -12.48 -0.42
C ASP A 17 -1.26 -11.92 0.55
N SER A 18 -2.09 -12.81 1.10
CA SER A 18 -3.11 -12.45 2.09
C SER A 18 -2.51 -11.96 3.41
N ALA A 19 -1.39 -12.53 3.85
CA ALA A 19 -0.67 -12.07 5.05
C ALA A 19 -0.03 -10.70 4.81
N LEU A 20 0.61 -10.50 3.65
CA LEU A 20 1.27 -9.25 3.29
C LEU A 20 0.27 -8.11 3.16
N LYS A 21 -0.89 -8.34 2.51
CA LYS A 21 -1.97 -7.34 2.44
C LYS A 21 -2.50 -6.93 3.81
N ARG A 22 -2.64 -7.90 4.73
CA ARG A 22 -3.06 -7.62 6.11
C ARG A 22 -2.02 -6.77 6.84
N ALA A 23 -0.74 -7.13 6.76
CA ALA A 23 0.35 -6.37 7.37
C ALA A 23 0.41 -4.94 6.83
N ALA A 24 0.36 -4.77 5.50
CA ALA A 24 0.36 -3.46 4.85
C ALA A 24 -0.81 -2.59 5.30
N LYS A 25 -2.02 -3.16 5.41
CA LYS A 25 -3.20 -2.45 5.90
C LYS A 25 -3.04 -1.96 7.33
N VAL A 26 -2.51 -2.80 8.22
CA VAL A 26 -2.27 -2.43 9.63
C VAL A 26 -1.22 -1.33 9.72
N ALA A 27 -0.09 -1.46 9.02
CA ALA A 27 0.96 -0.45 8.99
C ALA A 27 0.44 0.91 8.50
N HIS A 28 -0.31 0.93 7.40
CA HIS A 28 -0.91 2.15 6.85
C HIS A 28 -1.91 2.79 7.82
N THR A 29 -2.78 1.98 8.42
CA THR A 29 -3.78 2.47 9.39
C THR A 29 -3.12 3.05 10.63
N LEU A 30 -2.11 2.36 11.17
CA LEU A 30 -1.33 2.83 12.32
C LEU A 30 -0.66 4.15 11.99
N ALA A 31 0.03 4.23 10.85
CA ALA A 31 0.76 5.41 10.42
C ALA A 31 -0.14 6.65 10.31
N ARG A 32 -1.34 6.48 9.74
CA ARG A 32 -2.34 7.56 9.67
C ARG A 32 -2.83 7.98 11.05
N LYS A 33 -3.04 7.02 11.97
CA LYS A 33 -3.51 7.29 13.34
C LYS A 33 -2.46 8.05 14.15
N THR A 34 -1.20 7.65 14.05
CA THR A 34 -0.06 8.24 14.78
C THR A 34 0.54 9.45 14.09
N LYS A 35 0.02 9.84 12.92
CA LYS A 35 0.59 10.89 12.06
C LYS A 35 2.07 10.64 11.72
N THR A 36 2.47 9.39 11.62
CA THR A 36 3.81 8.99 11.20
C THR A 36 3.82 8.72 9.70
N PRO A 37 4.92 9.03 8.99
CA PRO A 37 5.02 8.73 7.57
C PRO A 37 5.05 7.20 7.33
N CYS A 38 4.56 6.78 6.16
CA CYS A 38 4.62 5.39 5.71
C CYS A 38 5.09 5.40 4.26
N TYR A 39 6.32 4.96 4.01
CA TYR A 39 6.93 5.04 2.69
C TYR A 39 6.84 3.72 1.94
N ILE A 40 6.57 3.80 0.63
CA ILE A 40 6.68 2.66 -0.29
C ILE A 40 7.52 3.03 -1.50
N TRP A 41 8.08 2.03 -2.17
CA TRP A 41 8.63 2.19 -3.50
C TRP A 41 7.53 2.05 -4.54
N LYS A 42 7.33 3.09 -5.37
CA LYS A 42 6.34 3.10 -6.45
C LYS A 42 6.90 3.86 -7.64
N ASP A 43 6.89 3.23 -8.81
CA ASP A 43 7.32 3.85 -10.07
C ASP A 43 8.75 4.44 -10.01
N GLY A 44 9.68 3.74 -9.36
CA GLY A 44 11.07 4.17 -9.21
C GLY A 44 11.29 5.28 -8.19
N LYS A 45 10.26 5.63 -7.39
CA LYS A 45 10.30 6.72 -6.41
C LYS A 45 9.81 6.24 -5.04
N ILE A 46 10.31 6.88 -4.00
CA ILE A 46 9.79 6.71 -2.64
C ILE A 46 8.57 7.62 -2.48
N VAL A 47 7.43 7.05 -2.07
CA VAL A 47 6.16 7.77 -1.90
C VAL A 47 5.66 7.58 -0.48
N ASN A 48 5.30 8.67 0.20
CA ASN A 48 4.59 8.61 1.48
C ASN A 48 3.10 8.32 1.24
N VAL A 49 2.63 7.16 1.65
CA VAL A 49 1.22 6.75 1.50
C VAL A 49 0.36 7.09 2.71
N ALA A 50 0.96 7.47 3.84
CA ALA A 50 0.23 7.90 5.04
C ALA A 50 -0.19 9.37 4.99
N GLU A 51 0.45 10.17 4.14
CA GLU A 51 0.01 11.54 3.86
C GLU A 51 -1.42 11.52 3.33
N ARG A 52 -2.32 12.34 3.91
CA ARG A 52 -3.58 12.63 3.22
C ARG A 52 -3.19 13.24 1.89
N ARG A 53 -3.65 12.63 0.80
CA ARG A 53 -3.69 13.29 -0.50
C ARG A 53 -4.37 14.64 -0.24
N ALA A 54 -3.62 15.73 -0.30
CA ALA A 54 -4.21 17.02 -0.56
C ALA A 54 -4.90 16.82 -1.91
N GLU A 55 -6.21 16.62 -1.87
CA GLU A 55 -7.03 16.78 -3.05
C GLU A 55 -6.62 18.13 -3.64
N PRO A 56 -6.24 18.22 -4.92
CA PRO A 56 -6.01 19.53 -5.50
C PRO A 56 -7.30 20.30 -5.30
N ASP A 57 -7.24 21.35 -4.49
CA ASP A 57 -8.34 22.28 -4.32
C ASP A 57 -8.58 22.90 -5.70
N THR A 58 -9.50 22.32 -6.47
CA THR A 58 -9.91 22.84 -7.78
C THR A 58 -10.84 24.05 -7.61
N ARG A 59 -10.54 24.90 -6.61
CA ARG A 59 -11.25 26.16 -6.33
C ARG A 59 -10.26 27.33 -6.18
N GLN A 60 -9.28 27.40 -7.07
CA GLN A 60 -8.57 28.65 -7.32
C GLN A 60 -9.01 29.21 -8.69
N GLU A 61 -9.90 30.20 -8.57
CA GLU A 61 -10.27 31.31 -9.48
C GLU A 61 -10.66 31.03 -10.93
#